data_AF-A0ABD0VZW0-F1
#
_entry.id   AF-A0ABD0VZW0-F1
#
_cell.length_a   1.000
_cell.length_b   1.000
_cell.length_c   1.000
_cell.angle_alpha   90.00
_cell.angle_beta   90.00
_cell.angle_gamma   90.00
#
_symmetry.space_group_name_H-M   'P 1'
#
loop_
_entity.id
_entity.type
_entity.pdbx_description
1 polymer ?
#
loop_
_entity_poly.entity_id
_entity_poly.type
_entity_poly.pdbx_seq_one_letter_code
_entity_poly.pdbx_strand_id
1 'polypeptide(L)'
;MASNSTTMLSKQVLIWLVVAWQSVSVLTCGGTYAFAIEELCLAKFRLDMEDLEQHHWCSWEDTVEPYGELTNCTYLIALKMDCFWPNRVVDEFFIDIHKHYFHNCAITGRLLHDPPNRILGPFIVVPIMVTLLMTALVVWRSKRSEGMV
;
A
#
# COMPACT_ATOMS: atom_id res chain seq x y z
N MET A 1 9.07 -48.56 37.49
CA MET A 1 9.18 -47.22 36.89
C MET A 1 8.80 -47.30 35.41
N ALA A 2 7.52 -47.24 35.05
CA ALA A 2 7.07 -47.34 33.64
C ALA A 2 5.76 -46.57 33.33
N SER A 3 5.23 -45.80 34.28
CA SER A 3 3.93 -45.10 34.13
C SER A 3 4.07 -43.65 33.62
N ASN A 4 5.28 -43.07 33.68
CA ASN A 4 5.48 -41.64 33.36
C ASN A 4 5.69 -41.38 31.86
N SER A 5 6.11 -42.38 31.09
CA SER A 5 6.43 -42.21 29.65
C SER A 5 5.17 -42.20 28.78
N THR A 6 4.14 -42.97 29.13
CA THR A 6 2.86 -43.04 28.39
C THR A 6 1.98 -41.81 28.62
N THR A 7 2.03 -41.23 29.83
CA THR A 7 1.31 -40.00 30.18
C THR A 7 1.91 -38.75 29.52
N MET A 8 3.23 -38.71 29.33
CA MET A 8 3.88 -37.64 28.55
C MET A 8 3.55 -37.72 27.06
N LEU A 9 3.57 -38.91 26.46
CA LEU A 9 3.25 -39.10 25.04
C LEU A 9 1.81 -38.66 24.72
N SER A 10 0.85 -39.03 25.58
CA SER A 10 -0.56 -38.65 25.46
C SER A 10 -0.77 -37.13 25.57
N LYS A 11 -0.10 -36.48 26.53
CA LYS A 11 -0.16 -35.01 26.67
C LYS A 11 0.44 -34.29 25.47
N GLN A 12 1.56 -34.77 24.94
CA GLN A 12 2.20 -34.16 23.77
C GLN A 12 1.29 -34.28 22.54
N VAL A 13 0.67 -35.45 22.33
CA VAL A 13 -0.32 -35.67 21.26
C VAL A 13 -1.54 -34.76 21.44
N LEU A 14 -2.03 -34.58 22.67
CA LEU A 14 -3.14 -33.67 22.95
C LEU A 14 -2.77 -32.22 22.63
N ILE A 15 -1.54 -31.80 22.97
CA ILE A 15 -1.03 -30.46 22.64
C ILE A 15 -0.93 -30.30 21.12
N TRP A 16 -0.41 -31.29 20.39
CA TRP A 16 -0.35 -31.26 18.93
C TRP A 16 -1.74 -31.24 18.29
N LEU A 17 -2.72 -31.98 18.83
CA LEU A 17 -4.11 -31.96 18.39
C LEU A 17 -4.78 -30.61 18.66
N VAL A 18 -4.52 -30.00 19.82
CA VAL A 18 -5.00 -28.66 20.14
C VAL A 18 -4.34 -27.61 19.25
N VAL A 19 -3.02 -27.66 19.03
CA VAL A 19 -2.32 -26.75 18.11
C VAL A 19 -2.81 -26.95 16.68
N ALA A 20 -3.03 -28.19 16.23
CA ALA A 20 -3.62 -28.49 14.93
C ALA A 20 -5.05 -27.94 14.81
N TRP A 21 -5.88 -28.11 15.85
CA TRP A 21 -7.23 -27.56 15.92
C TRP A 21 -7.23 -26.04 15.93
N GLN A 22 -6.31 -25.42 16.66
CA GLN A 22 -6.15 -23.97 16.73
C GLN A 22 -5.62 -23.41 15.39
N SER A 23 -4.78 -24.15 14.66
CA SER A 23 -4.40 -23.79 13.29
C SER A 23 -5.55 -23.96 12.28
N VAL A 24 -6.50 -24.87 12.54
CA VAL A 24 -7.73 -25.03 11.75
C VAL A 24 -8.78 -23.96 12.08
N SER A 25 -8.67 -23.31 13.24
CA SER A 25 -9.63 -22.31 13.72
C SER A 25 -9.31 -20.87 13.29
N VAL A 26 -8.31 -20.65 12.42
CA VAL A 26 -8.34 -19.42 11.61
C VAL A 26 -9.54 -19.60 10.69
N LEU A 27 -10.62 -18.84 10.91
CA LEU A 27 -11.81 -18.86 10.07
C LEU A 27 -11.39 -18.46 8.65
N THR A 28 -11.03 -19.45 7.83
CA THR A 28 -10.51 -19.20 6.48
C THR A 28 -11.71 -18.80 5.63
N CYS A 29 -11.83 -17.51 5.34
CA CYS A 29 -12.75 -17.03 4.31
C CYS A 29 -12.36 -17.70 2.99
N GLY A 30 -13.20 -18.62 2.53
CA GLY A 30 -12.98 -19.42 1.33
C GLY A 30 -13.78 -18.90 0.13
N GLY A 31 -14.35 -19.82 -0.65
CA GLY A 31 -15.11 -19.49 -1.86
C GLY A 31 -16.39 -18.68 -1.63
N THR A 32 -17.03 -18.81 -0.46
CA THR A 32 -18.23 -17.99 -0.12
C THR A 32 -17.89 -16.52 -0.01
N TYR A 33 -16.72 -16.18 0.53
CA TYR A 33 -16.22 -14.82 0.57
C TYR A 33 -15.86 -14.30 -0.81
N ALA A 34 -15.15 -15.10 -1.62
CA ALA A 34 -14.84 -14.78 -3.00
C ALA A 34 -16.10 -14.43 -3.80
N PHE A 35 -17.14 -15.28 -3.69
CA PHE A 35 -18.42 -15.05 -4.36
C PHE A 35 -19.10 -13.77 -3.86
N ALA A 36 -19.13 -13.53 -2.55
CA ALA A 36 -19.76 -12.34 -1.99
C ALA A 36 -19.07 -11.03 -2.43
N ILE A 37 -17.74 -10.98 -2.45
CA ILE A 37 -17.03 -9.78 -2.91
C ILE A 37 -17.16 -9.56 -4.42
N GLU A 38 -17.28 -10.63 -5.21
CA GLU A 38 -17.50 -10.53 -6.66
C GLU A 38 -18.90 -10.01 -6.99
N GLU A 39 -19.94 -10.56 -6.38
CA GLU A 39 -21.33 -10.14 -6.66
C GLU A 39 -21.68 -8.77 -6.07
N LEU A 40 -21.15 -8.42 -4.90
CA LEU A 40 -21.56 -7.20 -4.19
C LEU A 40 -20.59 -6.04 -4.42
N CYS A 41 -19.29 -6.28 -4.28
CA CYS A 41 -18.30 -5.22 -4.34
C CYS A 41 -17.83 -4.97 -5.78
N LEU A 42 -17.46 -6.02 -6.52
CA LEU A 42 -16.98 -5.88 -7.89
C LEU A 42 -18.08 -5.41 -8.84
N ALA A 43 -19.33 -5.82 -8.62
CA ALA A 43 -20.46 -5.36 -9.43
C ALA A 43 -20.65 -3.85 -9.36
N LYS A 44 -20.60 -3.26 -8.16
CA LYS A 44 -20.65 -1.79 -8.01
C LYS A 44 -19.41 -1.13 -8.61
N PHE A 45 -18.22 -1.64 -8.30
CA PHE A 45 -16.98 -1.09 -8.84
C PHE A 45 -16.94 -1.10 -10.38
N ARG A 46 -17.50 -2.12 -11.03
CA ARG A 46 -17.66 -2.18 -12.49
C ARG A 46 -18.48 -1.00 -13.01
N LEU A 47 -19.60 -0.68 -12.36
CA LEU A 47 -20.46 0.44 -12.75
C LEU A 47 -19.73 1.78 -12.56
N ASP A 48 -19.05 1.95 -11.42
CA ASP A 48 -18.30 3.18 -11.14
C ASP A 48 -17.15 3.37 -12.16
N MET A 49 -16.46 2.29 -12.54
CA MET A 49 -15.39 2.33 -13.55
C MET A 49 -15.89 2.49 -14.99
N GLU A 50 -17.11 2.07 -15.28
CA GLU A 50 -17.77 2.30 -16.57
C GLU A 50 -18.17 3.77 -16.73
N ASP A 51 -18.72 4.39 -15.67
CA ASP A 51 -19.08 5.82 -15.64
C ASP A 51 -17.85 6.74 -15.78
N LEU A 52 -16.72 6.35 -15.18
CA LEU A 52 -15.45 7.07 -15.27
C LEU A 52 -14.80 7.07 -16.66
N GLU A 53 -15.22 6.18 -17.56
CA GLU A 53 -14.59 5.89 -18.85
C GLU A 53 -13.11 5.42 -18.77
N GLN A 54 -12.69 4.62 -19.75
CA GLN A 54 -11.39 3.94 -19.71
C GLN A 54 -10.17 4.87 -19.66
N HIS A 55 -10.28 6.08 -20.20
CA HIS A 55 -9.17 7.02 -20.28
C HIS A 55 -8.79 7.62 -18.90
N HIS A 56 -9.71 7.61 -17.94
CA HIS A 56 -9.48 8.09 -16.58
C HIS A 56 -8.96 7.01 -15.62
N TRP A 57 -8.94 5.73 -16.01
CA TRP A 57 -8.55 4.63 -15.11
C TRP A 57 -7.14 4.79 -14.52
N CYS A 58 -6.21 5.47 -15.20
CA CYS A 58 -4.86 5.70 -14.67
C CYS A 58 -4.72 6.94 -13.77
N SER A 59 -5.74 7.80 -13.70
CA SER A 59 -5.76 8.95 -12.80
C SER A 59 -6.12 8.50 -11.39
N TRP A 60 -5.23 8.76 -10.42
CA TRP A 60 -5.52 8.41 -9.02
C TRP A 60 -6.61 9.27 -8.42
N GLU A 61 -6.63 10.56 -8.78
CA GLU A 61 -7.62 11.51 -8.29
C GLU A 61 -9.03 11.04 -8.64
N ASP A 62 -9.19 10.46 -9.84
CA ASP A 62 -10.47 9.98 -10.34
C ASP A 62 -10.85 8.60 -9.77
N THR A 63 -9.86 7.75 -9.47
CA THR A 63 -10.09 6.35 -9.07
C THR A 63 -9.97 6.09 -7.57
N VAL A 64 -9.50 7.05 -6.78
CA VAL A 64 -9.31 6.89 -5.32
C VAL A 64 -10.61 6.61 -4.59
N GLU A 65 -11.70 7.29 -4.97
CA GLU A 65 -13.02 7.11 -4.37
C GLU A 65 -13.61 5.72 -4.67
N PRO A 66 -13.80 5.28 -5.93
CA PRO A 66 -14.36 3.96 -6.21
C PRO A 66 -13.46 2.81 -5.72
N TYR A 67 -12.13 2.97 -5.77
CA TYR A 67 -11.22 1.98 -5.21
C TYR A 67 -11.29 1.92 -3.68
N GLY A 68 -11.48 3.06 -3.02
CA GLY A 68 -11.72 3.17 -1.58
C GLY A 68 -13.03 2.50 -1.17
N GLU A 69 -14.12 2.74 -1.90
CA GLU A 69 -15.41 2.07 -1.69
C GLU A 69 -15.31 0.56 -1.87
N LEU A 70 -14.62 0.10 -2.92
CA LEU A 70 -14.35 -1.32 -3.15
C LEU A 70 -13.58 -1.95 -1.98
N THR A 71 -12.52 -1.28 -1.52
CA THR A 71 -11.71 -1.73 -0.37
C THR A 71 -12.55 -1.83 0.90
N ASN A 72 -13.36 -0.80 1.18
CA ASN A 72 -14.25 -0.77 2.34
C ASN A 72 -15.31 -1.88 2.25
N CYS A 73 -15.91 -2.10 1.08
CA CYS A 73 -16.88 -3.17 0.84
C CYS A 73 -16.29 -4.55 1.15
N THR A 74 -15.09 -4.88 0.64
CA THR A 74 -14.45 -6.17 0.93
C THR A 74 -14.15 -6.34 2.43
N TYR A 75 -13.73 -5.27 3.10
CA TYR A 75 -13.50 -5.25 4.54
C TYR A 75 -14.79 -5.50 5.33
N LEU A 76 -15.89 -4.83 4.99
CA LEU A 76 -17.19 -5.02 5.65
C LEU A 76 -17.74 -6.43 5.44
N ILE A 77 -17.59 -7.00 4.25
CA ILE A 77 -18.00 -8.38 3.97
C ILE A 77 -17.15 -9.37 4.77
N ALA A 78 -15.83 -9.14 4.87
CA ALA A 78 -14.95 -9.96 5.67
C ALA A 78 -15.34 -9.92 7.16
N LEU A 79 -15.57 -8.71 7.70
CA LEU A 79 -16.09 -8.53 9.06
C LEU A 79 -17.44 -9.24 9.27
N LYS A 80 -18.36 -9.13 8.31
CA LYS A 80 -19.70 -9.73 8.41
C LYS A 80 -19.66 -11.26 8.43
N MET A 81 -18.64 -11.85 7.81
CA MET A 81 -18.42 -13.30 7.79
C MET A 81 -17.37 -13.76 8.79
N ASP A 82 -17.01 -12.91 9.77
CA ASP A 82 -16.04 -13.18 10.84
C ASP A 82 -14.63 -13.57 10.34
N CYS A 83 -14.25 -13.04 9.17
CA CYS A 83 -12.98 -13.34 8.53
C CYS A 83 -11.93 -12.26 8.77
N PHE A 84 -10.68 -12.70 8.83
CA PHE A 84 -9.55 -11.78 8.87
C PHE A 84 -9.38 -11.05 7.52
N TRP A 85 -9.11 -9.75 7.58
CA TRP A 85 -8.79 -8.90 6.44
C TRP A 85 -7.48 -8.16 6.73
N PRO A 86 -6.50 -8.16 5.81
CA PRO A 86 -6.50 -8.82 4.50
C PRO A 86 -6.24 -10.33 4.58
N ASN A 87 -6.61 -11.06 3.52
CA ASN A 87 -6.38 -12.50 3.39
C ASN A 87 -6.08 -12.90 1.93
N ARG A 88 -5.65 -14.15 1.70
CA ARG A 88 -5.25 -14.64 0.37
C ARG A 88 -6.31 -14.45 -0.72
N VAL A 89 -7.60 -14.57 -0.37
CA VAL A 89 -8.70 -14.41 -1.33
C VAL A 89 -8.85 -12.96 -1.76
N VAL A 90 -8.74 -12.00 -0.82
CA VAL A 90 -8.81 -10.58 -1.15
C VAL A 90 -7.56 -10.12 -1.93
N ASP A 91 -6.39 -10.72 -1.66
CA ASP A 91 -5.16 -10.44 -2.41
C ASP A 91 -5.30 -10.85 -3.88
N GLU A 92 -5.77 -12.08 -4.15
CA GLU A 92 -6.03 -12.56 -5.52
C GLU A 92 -7.07 -11.68 -6.24
N PHE A 93 -8.15 -11.33 -5.54
CA PHE A 93 -9.20 -10.45 -6.03
C PHE A 93 -8.65 -9.08 -6.49
N PHE A 94 -7.87 -8.40 -5.64
CA PHE A 94 -7.29 -7.11 -6.00
C PHE A 94 -6.26 -7.22 -7.11
N ILE A 95 -5.44 -8.28 -7.13
CA ILE A 95 -4.50 -8.52 -8.23
C ILE A 95 -5.24 -8.61 -9.57
N ASP A 96 -6.38 -9.29 -9.62
CA ASP A 96 -7.15 -9.43 -10.86
C ASP A 96 -7.82 -8.12 -11.28
N ILE A 97 -8.28 -7.30 -10.34
CA ILE A 97 -8.71 -5.92 -10.60
C ILE A 97 -7.57 -5.08 -11.20
N HIS A 98 -6.37 -5.14 -10.62
CA HIS A 98 -5.19 -4.42 -11.13
C HIS A 98 -4.81 -4.89 -12.54
N LYS A 99 -4.87 -6.19 -12.82
CA LYS A 99 -4.64 -6.71 -14.18
C LYS A 99 -5.73 -6.31 -15.16
N HIS A 100 -6.97 -6.12 -14.73
CA HIS A 100 -8.06 -5.77 -15.63
C HIS A 100 -8.07 -4.27 -15.94
N TYR A 101 -8.19 -3.44 -14.90
CA TYR A 101 -8.39 -2.00 -15.04
C TYR A 101 -7.09 -1.21 -15.11
N PHE A 102 -6.04 -1.64 -14.40
CA PHE A 102 -4.84 -0.82 -14.18
C PHE A 102 -3.58 -1.34 -14.88
N HIS A 103 -3.70 -2.32 -15.79
CA HIS A 103 -2.54 -2.99 -16.40
C HIS A 103 -1.61 -2.09 -17.22
N ASN A 104 -2.15 -1.00 -17.80
CA ASN A 104 -1.36 -0.03 -18.57
C ASN A 104 -0.95 1.20 -17.75
N CYS A 105 -1.32 1.26 -16.47
CA CYS A 105 -1.05 2.42 -15.65
C CYS A 105 0.39 2.42 -15.14
N ALA A 106 1.05 3.58 -15.23
CA ALA A 106 2.40 3.73 -14.74
C ALA A 106 2.42 3.66 -13.19
N ILE A 107 3.33 2.85 -12.64
CA ILE A 107 3.58 2.77 -11.19
C ILE A 107 4.19 4.10 -10.67
N THR A 108 4.90 4.80 -11.54
CA THR A 108 5.56 6.08 -11.25
C THR A 108 4.53 7.20 -11.05
N GLY A 109 4.56 7.84 -9.89
CA GLY A 109 3.74 9.01 -9.56
C GLY A 109 2.91 8.87 -8.27
N ARG A 110 2.68 7.63 -7.79
CA ARG A 110 1.97 7.39 -6.52
C ARG A 110 2.89 7.19 -5.31
N LEU A 111 4.13 6.74 -5.54
CA LEU A 111 5.10 6.53 -4.48
C LEU A 111 5.80 7.86 -4.16
N LEU A 112 5.67 8.32 -2.92
CA LEU A 112 6.45 9.45 -2.42
C LEU A 112 7.94 9.09 -2.52
N HIS A 113 8.64 9.72 -3.46
CA HIS A 113 10.04 9.47 -3.73
C HIS A 113 10.73 10.78 -4.05
N ASP A 114 12.01 10.87 -3.68
CA ASP A 114 12.82 12.03 -4.03
C ASP A 114 12.92 12.18 -5.56
N PRO A 115 12.93 13.41 -6.07
CA PRO A 115 13.13 13.63 -7.49
C PRO A 115 14.53 13.12 -7.90
N PRO A 116 14.71 12.69 -9.16
CA PRO A 116 15.99 12.18 -9.62
C PRO A 116 17.09 13.23 -9.43
N ASN A 117 18.32 12.79 -9.10
CA ASN A 117 19.45 13.68 -8.76
C ASN A 117 19.75 14.75 -9.82
N ARG A 118 19.42 14.49 -11.09
CA ARG A 118 19.53 15.47 -12.19
C ARG A 118 18.69 16.73 -11.97
N ILE A 119 17.56 16.60 -11.26
CA ILE A 119 16.66 17.71 -10.90
C ILE A 119 17.05 18.23 -9.52
N LEU A 120 17.20 17.34 -8.53
CA LEU A 120 17.49 17.70 -7.14
C LEU A 120 18.83 18.43 -6.97
N GLY A 121 19.87 17.98 -7.69
CA GLY A 121 21.22 18.53 -7.59
C GLY A 121 21.30 20.03 -7.90
N PRO A 122 20.78 20.49 -9.05
CA PRO A 122 20.68 21.92 -9.35
C PRO A 122 19.92 22.73 -8.29
N PHE A 123 18.81 22.21 -7.75
CA PHE A 123 18.05 22.87 -6.69
C PHE A 123 18.87 23.06 -5.40
N ILE A 124 19.83 22.19 -5.13
CA ILE A 124 20.74 22.32 -3.98
C ILE A 124 21.92 23.25 -4.30
N VAL A 125 22.55 23.07 -5.45
CA VAL A 125 23.79 23.79 -5.82
C VAL A 125 23.53 25.28 -6.10
N VAL A 126 22.43 25.61 -6.78
CA VAL A 126 22.14 27.00 -7.17
C VAL A 126 22.01 27.94 -5.96
N PRO A 127 21.21 27.63 -4.92
CA PRO A 127 21.14 28.46 -3.71
C PRO A 127 22.50 28.62 -3.00
N ILE A 128 23.31 27.57 -2.95
CA ILE A 128 24.65 27.64 -2.37
C ILE A 128 25.54 28.60 -3.17
N MET A 129 25.54 28.48 -4.50
CA MET A 129 26.32 29.39 -5.35
C MET A 129 25.85 30.84 -5.23
N VAL A 130 24.53 31.08 -5.15
CA VAL A 130 23.97 32.42 -4.96
C VAL A 130 24.40 33.01 -3.61
N THR A 131 24.33 32.24 -2.52
CA THR A 131 24.75 32.71 -1.19
C THR A 131 26.26 33.03 -1.15
N LEU A 132 27.10 32.20 -1.76
CA LEU A 132 28.55 32.45 -1.89
C LEU A 132 28.83 33.70 -2.74
N LEU A 133 28.10 33.89 -3.84
CA LEU A 133 28.27 35.07 -4.68
C LEU A 133 27.85 36.35 -3.95
N MET A 134 26.69 36.34 -3.29
CA MET A 134 26.20 37.49 -2.54
C MET A 134 27.13 37.87 -1.39
N THR A 135 27.63 36.89 -0.63
CA THR A 135 28.59 37.14 0.45
C THR A 135 29.91 37.71 -0.10
N ALA A 136 30.43 37.18 -1.20
CA ALA A 136 31.62 37.73 -1.86
C ALA A 136 31.39 39.18 -2.35
N LEU A 137 30.22 39.47 -2.94
CA LEU A 137 29.85 40.81 -3.39
C LEU A 137 29.77 41.79 -2.21
N VAL A 138 29.15 41.39 -1.10
CA VAL A 138 29.05 42.21 0.13
C VAL A 138 30.44 42.52 0.69
N VAL A 139 31.30 41.50 0.84
CA VAL A 139 32.68 41.68 1.33
C VAL A 139 33.48 42.61 0.40
N TRP A 140 33.35 42.42 -0.90
CA TRP A 140 34.03 43.26 -1.89
C TRP A 140 33.57 44.72 -1.82
N ARG A 141 32.26 44.96 -1.74
CA ARG A 141 31.70 46.32 -1.60
C ARG A 141 32.10 46.97 -0.28
N SER A 142 32.10 46.22 0.83
CA SER A 142 32.52 46.71 2.15
C SER A 142 33.98 47.17 2.12
N LYS A 143 34.90 46.33 1.64
CA LYS A 143 36.33 46.68 1.55
C LYS A 143 36.59 47.86 0.63
N ARG A 144 35.87 47.96 -0.50
CA ARG A 144 36.00 49.12 -1.41
C ARG A 144 35.48 50.41 -0.79
N SER A 145 34.45 50.35 0.05
CA SER A 145 33.94 51.51 0.76
C SER A 145 34.91 51.99 1.86
N GLU A 146 35.61 51.08 2.54
CA GLU A 146 36.60 51.42 3.56
C GLU A 146 37.92 51.95 2.97
N GLY A 147 38.34 51.44 1.80
CA GLY A 147 39.56 51.91 1.12
C GLY A 147 39.40 53.22 0.33
N MET A 148 38.25 53.88 0.41
CA MET A 148 37.93 55.13 -0.29
C MET A 148 37.74 56.33 0.66
N VAL A 149 38.16 56.18 1.92
CA VAL A 149 38.30 57.24 2.94
C VAL A 149 39.78 57.53 3.19
#